data_AF-A0A9C6XU72-F1
#
_entry.id   AF-A0A9C6XU72-F1
#
_cell.length_a   1.000
_cell.length_b   1.000
_cell.length_c   1.000
_cell.angle_alpha   90.00
_cell.angle_beta   90.00
_cell.angle_gamma   90.00
#
_symmetry.space_group_name_H-M   'P 1'
#
loop_
_entity.id
_entity.type
_entity.pdbx_description
1 polymer ?
#
loop_
_entity_poly.entity_id
_entity_poly.type
_entity_poly.pdbx_seq_one_letter_code
_entity_poly.pdbx_strand_id
1 'polypeptide(L)'
;MAKLVKVFKTLRNNWKKTVFGTVALTYGFQYGLHSYECRQMMRAYCEAAKEIGEAAIPVDSRPRHVTVVLNPAANKRRAKKEFEEYCAPLLHLAGLSVNLLVTVKEGQARTLVEKLEEATDAIIVAGGDGTLSEAITGLLRRQDGFDVARKIPFGVLPLGKTNSVAKQVFAESADDHIKHVVDATMAVILEVTRPLDVIKFQVIPTDKNEESKPVYGLVGLEWGAFRDANARKDKYWYFGGIKGYASYLFTGLKDESKGVTWKAQANLEYTKPCEGCSNCYGDRIDLHPEKAQSKSWWSVFGKRQPGPTTTKYDYSQKVNEECNVFENIDVKTTDFSLLSTNVLSVPKKIPYLQLSYGPGEFSYEDFVREGWRRENGESPSRPTKILMKEVKLYPKENSQTPLELFENVNSSLEPNGEETNKNSKKEVERWISIDNEDYEVKAVQALLLPNLIKVFCPVNAQIN
;
A
#
# COMPACT_ATOMS: atom_id res chain seq x y z
N MET A 1 35.04 43.87 -29.02
CA MET A 1 33.72 44.12 -29.67
C MET A 1 33.48 43.28 -30.94
N ALA A 2 34.32 43.36 -31.98
CA ALA A 2 34.06 42.65 -33.26
C ALA A 2 33.94 41.11 -33.16
N LYS A 3 34.71 40.45 -32.27
CA LYS A 3 34.61 39.00 -32.03
C LYS A 3 33.27 38.62 -31.37
N LEU A 4 32.82 39.40 -30.38
CA LEU A 4 31.52 39.19 -29.72
C LEU A 4 30.35 39.39 -30.71
N VAL A 5 30.40 40.44 -31.54
CA VAL A 5 29.38 40.69 -32.57
C VAL A 5 29.30 39.53 -33.58
N LYS A 6 30.44 38.97 -33.98
CA LYS A 6 30.46 37.75 -34.83
C LYS A 6 29.85 36.55 -34.12
N VAL A 7 30.15 36.33 -32.83
CA VAL A 7 29.55 35.23 -32.04
C VAL A 7 28.03 35.40 -31.94
N PHE A 8 27.53 36.58 -31.59
CA PHE A 8 26.09 36.85 -31.53
C PHE A 8 25.40 36.66 -32.89
N LYS A 9 26.03 37.09 -33.99
CA LYS A 9 25.49 36.90 -35.34
C LYS A 9 25.44 35.41 -35.72
N THR A 10 26.45 34.62 -35.33
CA THR A 10 26.49 33.17 -35.56
C THR A 10 25.44 32.43 -34.71
N LEU A 11 25.26 32.82 -33.45
CA LEU A 11 24.23 32.24 -32.55
C LEU A 11 22.82 32.54 -33.06
N ARG A 12 22.58 33.77 -33.55
CA ARG A 12 21.30 34.19 -34.14
C ARG A 12 21.01 33.47 -35.46
N ASN A 13 22.00 33.34 -36.33
CA ASN A 13 21.84 32.66 -37.62
C ASN A 13 21.59 31.14 -37.44
N ASN A 14 22.06 30.54 -36.35
CA ASN A 14 21.84 29.13 -36.02
C ASN A 14 20.91 28.94 -34.82
N TRP A 15 19.84 29.75 -34.70
CA TRP A 15 19.00 29.78 -33.50
C TRP A 15 18.51 28.41 -33.02
N LYS A 16 18.15 27.47 -33.93
CA LYS A 16 17.74 26.09 -33.56
C LYS A 16 18.86 25.31 -32.87
N LYS A 17 20.09 25.42 -33.36
CA LYS A 17 21.27 24.74 -32.79
C LYS A 17 21.67 25.38 -31.46
N THR A 18 21.57 26.71 -31.38
CA THR A 18 21.81 27.47 -30.15
C THR A 18 20.82 27.05 -29.06
N VAL A 19 19.52 27.01 -29.36
CA VAL A 19 18.50 26.58 -28.40
C VAL A 19 18.74 25.15 -27.94
N PHE A 20 18.98 24.21 -28.86
CA PHE A 20 19.28 22.82 -28.49
C PHE A 20 20.54 22.72 -27.62
N GLY A 21 21.62 23.40 -28.01
CA GLY A 21 22.87 23.42 -27.25
C GLY A 21 22.69 23.99 -25.84
N THR A 22 21.95 25.10 -25.71
CA THR A 22 21.64 25.69 -24.40
C THR A 22 20.83 24.73 -23.54
N VAL A 23 19.76 24.12 -24.07
CA VAL A 23 18.93 23.16 -23.32
C VAL A 23 19.74 21.94 -22.87
N ALA A 24 20.58 21.39 -23.76
CA ALA A 24 21.44 20.25 -23.44
C ALA A 24 22.48 20.60 -22.37
N LEU A 25 23.09 21.79 -22.44
CA LEU A 25 24.04 22.27 -21.44
C LEU A 25 23.38 22.53 -20.09
N THR A 26 22.21 23.18 -20.07
CA THR A 26 21.47 23.43 -18.82
C THR A 26 21.03 22.12 -18.19
N TYR A 27 20.54 21.16 -18.98
CA TYR A 27 20.18 19.83 -18.50
C TYR A 27 21.40 19.09 -17.95
N GLY A 28 22.52 19.08 -18.66
CA GLY A 28 23.76 18.44 -18.22
C GLY A 28 24.32 19.06 -16.95
N PHE A 29 24.30 20.39 -16.83
CA PHE A 29 24.70 21.10 -15.62
C PHE A 29 23.79 20.77 -14.44
N GLN A 30 22.47 20.82 -14.64
CA GLN A 30 21.50 20.48 -13.59
C GLN A 30 21.63 19.02 -13.15
N TYR A 31 21.83 18.08 -14.09
CA TYR A 31 22.07 16.68 -13.78
C TYR A 31 23.37 16.48 -12.99
N GLY A 32 24.44 17.17 -13.37
CA GLY A 32 25.72 17.13 -12.67
C GLY A 32 25.63 17.71 -11.26
N LEU A 33 24.94 18.85 -11.10
CA LEU A 33 24.70 19.49 -9.81
C LEU A 33 23.89 18.55 -8.89
N HIS A 34 22.78 18.01 -9.40
CA HIS A 34 21.95 17.06 -8.65
C HIS A 34 22.74 15.81 -8.23
N SER A 35 23.53 15.22 -9.14
CA SER A 35 24.37 14.06 -8.80
C SER A 35 25.42 14.40 -7.74
N TYR A 36 25.98 15.61 -7.75
CA TYR A 36 26.90 16.08 -6.73
C TYR A 36 26.22 16.27 -5.37
N GLU A 37 25.05 16.92 -5.36
CA GLU A 37 24.21 17.11 -4.17
C GLU A 37 23.81 15.76 -3.55
N CYS A 38 23.37 14.79 -4.35
CA CYS A 38 23.06 13.44 -3.87
C CYS A 38 24.28 12.77 -3.21
N ARG A 39 25.48 12.91 -3.78
CA ARG A 39 26.71 12.35 -3.19
C ARG A 39 27.10 13.04 -1.89
N GLN A 40 26.98 14.36 -1.82
CA GLN A 40 27.23 15.10 -0.59
C GLN A 40 26.25 14.71 0.51
N MET A 41 24.97 14.63 0.17
CA MET A 41 23.91 14.17 1.07
C MET A 41 24.22 12.76 1.57
N MET A 42 24.49 11.82 0.66
CA MET A 42 24.80 10.44 1.01
C MET A 42 26.04 10.34 1.92
N ARG A 43 27.06 11.16 1.68
CA ARG A 43 28.23 11.24 2.56
C ARG A 43 27.85 11.66 3.98
N ALA A 44 27.03 12.69 4.14
CA ALA A 44 26.58 13.14 5.46
C ALA A 44 25.78 12.04 6.21
N TYR A 45 24.91 11.31 5.51
CA TYR A 45 24.19 10.19 6.09
C TYR A 45 25.08 9.00 6.44
N CYS A 46 26.09 8.69 5.61
CA CYS A 46 27.09 7.68 5.93
C CYS A 46 27.92 8.06 7.16
N GLU A 47 28.33 9.32 7.29
CA GLU A 47 29.05 9.82 8.47
C GLU A 47 28.17 9.67 9.73
N ALA A 48 26.89 10.07 9.66
CA ALA A 48 25.93 9.88 10.77
C ALA A 48 25.68 8.40 11.12
N ALA A 49 25.49 7.53 10.12
CA ALA A 49 25.30 6.10 10.34
C ALA A 49 26.55 5.43 10.95
N LYS A 50 27.74 5.86 10.51
CA LYS A 50 29.01 5.40 11.05
C LYS A 50 29.18 5.79 12.52
N GLU A 51 28.85 7.02 12.90
CA GLU A 51 28.89 7.45 14.31
C GLU A 51 28.03 6.57 15.21
N ILE A 52 26.86 6.13 14.71
CA ILE A 52 25.97 5.19 15.42
C ILE A 52 26.61 3.80 15.50
N GLY A 53 27.23 3.32 14.41
CA GLY A 53 27.86 2.00 14.38
C GLY A 53 29.16 1.88 15.17
N GLU A 54 29.87 2.98 15.41
CA GLU A 54 31.05 3.04 16.29
C GLU A 54 30.71 3.03 17.79
N ALA A 55 29.42 3.12 18.14
CA ALA A 55 28.98 3.03 19.53
C ALA A 55 29.30 1.65 20.14
N ALA A 56 29.92 1.66 21.33
CA ALA A 56 30.26 0.43 22.03
C ALA A 56 29.00 -0.30 22.53
N ILE A 57 28.94 -1.61 22.31
CA ILE A 57 27.89 -2.49 22.83
C ILE A 57 28.42 -3.34 24.00
N PRO A 58 27.57 -3.70 25.00
CA PRO A 58 27.96 -4.65 26.04
C PRO A 58 28.41 -5.99 25.47
N VAL A 59 29.38 -6.64 26.13
CA VAL A 59 29.95 -7.93 25.70
C VAL A 59 28.88 -9.04 25.59
N ASP A 60 27.85 -8.98 26.44
CA ASP A 60 26.76 -9.96 26.45
C ASP A 60 25.67 -9.68 25.39
N SER A 61 25.79 -8.57 24.64
CA SER A 61 24.82 -8.20 23.61
C SER A 61 25.34 -8.56 22.22
N ARG A 62 24.44 -9.02 21.34
CA ARG A 62 24.75 -9.29 19.95
C ARG A 62 24.42 -8.09 19.06
N PRO A 63 25.14 -7.90 17.93
CA PRO A 63 24.68 -7.01 16.87
C PRO A 63 23.25 -7.36 16.46
N ARG A 64 22.49 -6.32 16.11
CA ARG A 64 21.10 -6.48 15.69
C ARG A 64 21.04 -7.18 14.34
N HIS A 65 20.12 -8.13 14.23
CA HIS A 65 19.89 -8.86 13.02
C HIS A 65 18.61 -8.35 12.36
N VAL A 66 18.73 -7.89 11.11
CA VAL A 66 17.61 -7.36 10.35
C VAL A 66 17.45 -8.15 9.06
N THR A 67 16.21 -8.52 8.74
CA THR A 67 15.90 -9.25 7.52
C THR A 67 15.31 -8.29 6.50
N VAL A 68 16.01 -8.08 5.40
CA VAL A 68 15.57 -7.23 4.30
C VAL A 68 14.89 -8.08 3.23
N VAL A 69 13.61 -7.83 2.96
CA VAL A 69 12.88 -8.42 1.84
C VAL A 69 12.88 -7.43 0.67
N LEU A 70 13.65 -7.74 -0.37
CA LEU A 70 13.85 -6.87 -1.53
C LEU A 70 13.07 -7.38 -2.74
N ASN A 71 12.25 -6.51 -3.33
CA ASN A 71 11.64 -6.73 -4.64
C ASN A 71 12.48 -6.09 -5.75
N PRO A 72 13.35 -6.84 -6.46
CA PRO A 72 14.24 -6.27 -7.47
C PRO A 72 13.49 -5.78 -8.71
N ALA A 73 12.28 -6.27 -8.97
CA ALA A 73 11.46 -5.88 -10.13
C ALA A 73 10.75 -4.53 -9.92
N ALA A 74 10.69 -4.03 -8.69
CA ALA A 74 10.08 -2.75 -8.35
C ALA A 74 10.74 -1.56 -9.07
N ASN A 75 9.94 -0.50 -9.27
CA ASN A 75 10.33 0.75 -9.92
C ASN A 75 11.14 0.57 -11.22
N LYS A 76 10.60 -0.21 -12.17
CA LYS A 76 11.25 -0.50 -13.47
C LYS A 76 12.63 -1.19 -13.31
N ARG A 77 12.74 -2.13 -12.36
CA ARG A 77 13.96 -2.90 -12.06
C ARG A 77 15.13 -2.08 -11.52
N ARG A 78 14.86 -0.92 -10.90
CA ARG A 78 15.88 -0.07 -10.28
C ARG A 78 16.06 -0.31 -8.80
N ALA A 79 15.07 -0.92 -8.14
CA ALA A 79 15.06 -1.12 -6.69
C ALA A 79 16.31 -1.82 -6.15
N LYS A 80 16.80 -2.87 -6.82
CA LYS A 80 18.05 -3.55 -6.38
C LYS A 80 19.25 -2.60 -6.39
N LYS A 81 19.42 -1.85 -7.48
CA LYS A 81 20.52 -0.90 -7.62
C LYS A 81 20.41 0.22 -6.58
N GLU A 82 19.22 0.79 -6.41
CA GLU A 82 18.98 1.85 -5.43
C GLU A 82 19.20 1.36 -3.99
N PHE A 83 18.81 0.12 -3.68
CA PHE A 83 19.11 -0.49 -2.38
C PHE A 83 20.61 -0.63 -2.14
N GLU A 84 21.35 -1.19 -3.11
CA GLU A 84 22.80 -1.37 -3.00
C GLU A 84 23.56 -0.03 -2.94
N GLU A 85 23.07 1.00 -3.62
CA GLU A 85 23.70 2.32 -3.70
C GLU A 85 23.41 3.20 -2.49
N TYR A 86 22.17 3.19 -1.97
CA TYR A 86 21.71 4.15 -0.96
C TYR A 86 21.35 3.54 0.40
N CYS A 87 20.85 2.30 0.46
CA CYS A 87 20.36 1.72 1.71
C CYS A 87 21.41 0.83 2.39
N ALA A 88 21.97 -0.12 1.63
CA ALA A 88 22.90 -1.11 2.14
C ALA A 88 24.13 -0.49 2.84
N PRO A 89 24.78 0.57 2.32
CA PRO A 89 25.91 1.20 2.99
C PRO A 89 25.55 1.72 4.39
N LEU A 90 24.37 2.34 4.55
CA LEU A 90 23.93 2.89 5.82
C LEU A 90 23.66 1.79 6.85
N LEU A 91 22.98 0.72 6.45
CA LEU A 91 22.69 -0.41 7.34
C LEU A 91 23.98 -1.09 7.82
N HIS A 92 24.96 -1.28 6.93
CA HIS A 92 26.24 -1.88 7.29
C HIS A 92 27.10 -0.95 8.15
N LEU A 93 27.16 0.35 7.84
CA LEU A 93 27.90 1.33 8.63
C LEU A 93 27.33 1.49 10.05
N ALA A 94 26.01 1.32 10.21
CA ALA A 94 25.35 1.33 11.51
C ALA A 94 25.59 0.05 12.34
N GLY A 95 26.39 -0.92 11.85
CA GLY A 95 26.71 -2.14 12.57
C GLY A 95 25.57 -3.18 12.61
N LEU A 96 24.60 -3.09 11.68
CA LEU A 96 23.52 -4.06 11.58
C LEU A 96 23.96 -5.32 10.80
N SER A 97 23.60 -6.49 11.32
CA SER A 97 23.69 -7.76 10.60
C SER A 97 22.50 -7.88 9.65
N VAL A 98 22.74 -7.70 8.36
CA VAL A 98 21.69 -7.66 7.33
C VAL A 98 21.60 -9.02 6.64
N ASN A 99 20.45 -9.69 6.76
CA ASN A 99 20.08 -10.85 5.93
C ASN A 99 19.18 -10.39 4.77
N LEU A 100 19.64 -10.57 3.52
CA LEU A 100 18.94 -10.08 2.33
C LEU A 100 18.18 -11.21 1.63
N LEU A 101 16.85 -11.12 1.63
CA LEU A 101 15.93 -12.00 0.92
C LEU A 101 15.41 -11.33 -0.35
N VAL A 102 15.88 -11.80 -1.51
CA VAL A 102 15.49 -11.25 -2.82
C VAL A 102 14.31 -12.03 -3.39
N THR A 103 13.22 -11.34 -3.74
CA THR A 103 12.08 -11.95 -4.41
C THR A 103 12.32 -12.11 -5.92
N VAL A 104 11.70 -13.13 -6.50
CA VAL A 104 11.77 -13.49 -7.93
C VAL A 104 10.43 -13.28 -8.62
N LYS A 105 9.32 -13.53 -7.90
CA LYS A 105 7.95 -13.38 -8.40
C LYS A 105 7.00 -12.76 -7.37
N GLU A 106 5.86 -12.28 -7.85
CA GLU A 106 4.74 -11.82 -7.04
C GLU A 106 4.27 -12.93 -6.08
N GLY A 107 3.90 -12.55 -4.86
CA GLY A 107 3.52 -13.46 -3.77
C GLY A 107 4.71 -14.18 -3.10
N GLN A 108 5.95 -13.99 -3.55
CA GLN A 108 7.10 -14.65 -2.94
C GLN A 108 7.53 -13.99 -1.62
N ALA A 109 7.35 -12.68 -1.44
CA ALA A 109 7.69 -12.04 -0.15
C ALA A 109 6.85 -12.67 0.97
N ARG A 110 5.57 -12.91 0.70
CA ARG A 110 4.66 -13.62 1.60
C ARG A 110 5.20 -14.99 2.01
N THR A 111 5.62 -15.79 1.03
CA THR A 111 6.10 -17.16 1.28
C THR A 111 7.43 -17.17 2.04
N LEU A 112 8.33 -16.23 1.74
CA LEU A 112 9.63 -16.11 2.41
C LEU A 112 9.46 -15.72 3.88
N VAL A 113 8.58 -14.75 4.17
CA VAL A 113 8.33 -14.30 5.56
C VAL A 113 7.53 -15.33 6.35
N GLU A 114 6.56 -16.02 5.72
CA GLU A 114 5.80 -17.11 6.37
C GLU A 114 6.72 -18.26 6.81
N LYS A 115 7.82 -18.51 6.08
CA LYS A 115 8.83 -19.54 6.36
C LYS A 115 10.08 -19.03 7.08
N LEU A 116 10.08 -17.79 7.57
CA LEU A 116 11.24 -17.21 8.24
C LEU A 116 11.42 -17.84 9.63
N GLU A 117 12.29 -18.85 9.74
CA GLU A 117 12.60 -19.53 11.01
C GLU A 117 13.62 -18.75 11.85
N GLU A 118 14.46 -17.93 11.20
CA GLU A 118 15.49 -17.15 11.88
C GLU A 118 14.87 -16.05 12.75
N ALA A 119 15.33 -15.97 14.00
CA ALA A 119 14.97 -14.89 14.91
C ALA A 119 15.58 -13.57 14.40
N THR A 120 14.72 -12.68 13.91
CA THR A 120 15.09 -11.35 13.43
C THR A 120 14.62 -10.29 14.42
N ASP A 121 15.38 -9.20 14.54
CA ASP A 121 15.02 -8.07 15.40
C ASP A 121 14.13 -7.06 14.66
N ALA A 122 14.17 -7.05 13.32
CA ALA A 122 13.32 -6.22 12.47
C ALA A 122 13.16 -6.81 11.06
N ILE A 123 11.99 -6.62 10.45
CA ILE A 123 11.75 -6.98 9.04
C ILE A 123 11.69 -5.69 8.21
N ILE A 124 12.63 -5.51 7.28
CA ILE A 124 12.72 -4.34 6.42
C ILE A 124 12.21 -4.73 5.03
N VAL A 125 11.20 -4.04 4.51
CA VAL A 125 10.67 -4.28 3.18
C VAL A 125 11.18 -3.20 2.22
N ALA A 126 11.92 -3.63 1.20
CA ALA A 126 12.47 -2.79 0.15
C ALA A 126 11.66 -2.98 -1.14
N GLY A 127 10.64 -2.13 -1.32
CA GLY A 127 9.65 -2.27 -2.38
C GLY A 127 8.55 -1.21 -2.31
N GLY A 128 7.39 -1.52 -2.89
CA GLY A 128 6.19 -0.68 -2.81
C GLY A 128 5.15 -1.21 -1.82
N ASP A 129 3.97 -0.59 -1.81
CA ASP A 129 2.86 -0.94 -0.90
C ASP A 129 2.48 -2.44 -0.97
N GLY A 130 2.42 -3.02 -2.18
CA GLY A 130 2.10 -4.45 -2.36
C GLY A 130 3.16 -5.39 -1.77
N THR A 131 4.46 -5.08 -1.92
CA THR A 131 5.51 -5.92 -1.31
C THR A 131 5.45 -5.87 0.23
N LEU A 132 5.04 -4.73 0.78
CA LEU A 132 4.83 -4.55 2.21
C LEU A 132 3.62 -5.36 2.71
N SER A 133 2.50 -5.32 1.98
CA SER A 133 1.31 -6.11 2.31
C SER A 133 1.57 -7.63 2.20
N GLU A 134 2.36 -8.07 1.21
CA GLU A 134 2.82 -9.46 1.11
C GLU A 134 3.61 -9.90 2.35
N ALA A 135 4.60 -9.12 2.76
CA ALA A 135 5.45 -9.43 3.90
C ALA A 135 4.64 -9.50 5.22
N ILE A 136 3.74 -8.54 5.43
CA ILE A 136 2.84 -8.52 6.60
C ILE A 136 1.90 -9.71 6.56
N THR A 137 1.34 -10.02 5.39
CA THR A 137 0.48 -11.19 5.21
C THR A 137 1.23 -12.48 5.53
N GLY A 138 2.48 -12.60 5.09
CA GLY A 138 3.34 -13.75 5.38
C GLY A 138 3.57 -13.92 6.88
N LEU A 139 3.85 -12.82 7.59
CA LEU A 139 4.05 -12.85 9.03
C LEU A 139 2.77 -13.22 9.79
N LEU A 140 1.65 -12.56 9.49
CA LEU A 140 0.38 -12.74 10.20
C LEU A 140 -0.33 -14.07 9.89
N ARG A 141 0.09 -14.79 8.85
CA ARG A 141 -0.39 -16.16 8.55
C ARG A 141 0.29 -17.24 9.39
N ARG A 142 1.41 -16.92 10.06
CA ARG A 142 2.06 -17.87 10.97
C ARG A 142 1.22 -18.07 12.23
N GLN A 143 1.40 -19.23 12.87
CA GLN A 143 0.72 -19.55 14.13
C GLN A 143 1.08 -18.56 15.26
N ASP A 144 2.34 -18.11 15.30
CA ASP A 144 2.86 -17.09 16.22
C ASP A 144 2.80 -15.67 15.65
N GLY A 145 2.22 -15.48 14.46
CA GLY A 145 2.33 -14.27 13.65
C GLY A 145 1.88 -13.00 14.35
N PHE A 146 0.75 -13.05 15.07
CA PHE A 146 0.21 -11.90 15.81
C PHE A 146 1.12 -11.47 16.98
N ASP A 147 1.72 -12.42 17.69
CA ASP A 147 2.61 -12.12 18.81
C ASP A 147 3.95 -11.58 18.31
N VAL A 148 4.46 -12.13 17.21
CA VAL A 148 5.69 -11.68 16.57
C VAL A 148 5.51 -10.28 15.98
N ALA A 149 4.40 -10.02 15.28
CA ALA A 149 4.10 -8.72 14.65
C ALA A 149 4.03 -7.54 15.65
N ARG A 150 3.72 -7.80 16.92
CA ARG A 150 3.76 -6.77 17.99
C ARG A 150 5.15 -6.47 18.53
N LYS A 151 6.03 -7.46 18.47
CA LYS A 151 7.39 -7.40 19.03
C LYS A 151 8.37 -6.89 17.99
N ILE A 152 8.27 -7.38 16.76
CA ILE A 152 9.18 -7.07 15.66
C ILE A 152 8.63 -5.89 14.86
N PRO A 153 9.35 -4.75 14.81
CA PRO A 153 8.98 -3.63 13.95
C PRO A 153 9.27 -3.91 12.47
N PHE A 154 8.48 -3.27 11.62
CA PHE A 154 8.66 -3.25 10.16
C PHE A 154 9.37 -1.97 9.71
N GLY A 155 10.36 -2.11 8.83
CA GLY A 155 10.94 -1.02 8.06
C GLY A 155 10.35 -0.96 6.66
N VAL A 156 10.09 0.24 6.16
CA VAL A 156 9.60 0.44 4.79
C VAL A 156 10.60 1.29 4.04
N LEU A 157 11.29 0.70 3.06
CA LEU A 157 12.18 1.42 2.14
C LEU A 157 11.42 1.68 0.83
N PRO A 158 11.11 2.94 0.51
CA PRO A 158 10.20 3.33 -0.57
C PRO A 158 10.86 3.20 -1.96
N LEU A 159 11.18 1.97 -2.37
CA LEU A 159 11.78 1.64 -3.66
C LEU A 159 10.72 1.25 -4.72
N GLY A 160 9.43 1.30 -4.35
CA GLY A 160 8.30 1.05 -5.22
C GLY A 160 7.93 2.21 -6.13
N LYS A 161 7.03 1.95 -7.09
CA LYS A 161 6.40 3.01 -7.89
C LYS A 161 5.39 3.81 -7.07
N THR A 162 4.62 3.10 -6.24
CA THR A 162 3.62 3.62 -5.31
C THR A 162 4.05 3.26 -3.89
N ASN A 163 4.20 4.27 -3.05
CA ASN A 163 4.67 4.15 -1.66
C ASN A 163 3.76 4.98 -0.75
N SER A 164 2.44 4.75 -0.84
CA SER A 164 1.42 5.51 -0.12
C SER A 164 1.62 5.42 1.39
N VAL A 165 1.97 4.24 1.90
CA VAL A 165 2.26 4.05 3.33
C VAL A 165 3.51 4.83 3.73
N ALA A 166 4.59 4.72 2.96
CA ALA A 166 5.85 5.41 3.28
C ALA A 166 5.69 6.93 3.29
N LYS A 167 4.98 7.51 2.32
CA LYS A 167 4.70 8.96 2.29
C LYS A 167 4.01 9.46 3.57
N GLN A 168 3.08 8.67 4.10
CA GLN A 168 2.35 8.99 5.32
C GLN A 168 3.16 8.71 6.60
N VAL A 169 4.16 7.83 6.53
CA VAL A 169 5.07 7.53 7.65
C VAL A 169 6.19 8.55 7.77
N PHE A 170 6.78 8.94 6.65
CA PHE A 170 7.98 9.78 6.62
C PHE A 170 7.69 11.27 6.34
N ALA A 171 6.40 11.64 6.25
CA ALA A 171 5.88 12.95 5.84
C ALA A 171 6.27 13.34 4.39
N GLU A 172 5.44 14.16 3.74
CA GLU A 172 5.52 14.51 2.32
C GLU A 172 6.70 15.46 1.96
N SER A 173 7.73 15.56 2.80
CA SER A 173 8.74 16.63 2.74
C SER A 173 9.93 16.36 1.83
N ALA A 174 9.84 15.41 0.89
CA ALA A 174 10.94 15.12 -0.02
C ALA A 174 10.47 15.16 -1.47
N ASP A 175 10.64 16.31 -2.11
CA ASP A 175 10.61 16.44 -3.59
C ASP A 175 11.64 15.50 -4.27
N ASP A 176 12.65 15.06 -3.51
CA ASP A 176 13.67 14.12 -3.94
C ASP A 176 13.41 12.69 -3.44
N HIS A 177 13.20 11.77 -4.39
CA HIS A 177 13.05 10.34 -4.15
C HIS A 177 14.23 9.74 -3.36
N ILE A 178 15.47 10.13 -3.68
CA ILE A 178 16.66 9.58 -3.02
C ILE A 178 16.68 9.98 -1.55
N LYS A 179 16.36 11.25 -1.26
CA LYS A 179 16.26 11.73 0.12
C LYS A 179 15.23 10.92 0.91
N HIS A 180 14.06 10.65 0.33
CA HIS A 180 13.02 9.85 0.97
C HIS A 180 13.48 8.42 1.30
N VAL A 181 14.21 7.78 0.39
CA VAL A 181 14.80 6.44 0.59
C VAL A 181 15.84 6.44 1.72
N VAL A 182 16.71 7.45 1.75
CA VAL A 182 17.76 7.58 2.77
C VAL A 182 17.16 7.92 4.15
N ASP A 183 16.21 8.85 4.22
CA ASP A 183 15.48 9.17 5.46
C ASP A 183 14.77 7.95 6.04
N ALA A 184 14.12 7.15 5.18
CA ALA A 184 13.49 5.90 5.58
C ALA A 184 14.49 4.88 6.12
N THR A 185 15.68 4.80 5.50
CA THR A 185 16.77 3.93 5.98
C THR A 185 17.30 4.41 7.33
N MET A 186 17.48 5.71 7.51
CA MET A 186 17.90 6.30 8.79
C MET A 186 16.85 6.10 9.89
N ALA A 187 15.56 6.16 9.58
CA ALA A 187 14.52 5.87 10.57
C ALA A 187 14.62 4.44 11.13
N VAL A 188 15.01 3.47 10.29
CA VAL A 188 15.30 2.09 10.74
C VAL A 188 16.50 2.08 11.68
N ILE A 189 17.58 2.81 11.34
CA ILE A 189 18.81 2.88 12.15
C ILE A 189 18.55 3.58 13.50
N LEU A 190 17.75 4.65 13.51
CA LEU A 190 17.41 5.45 14.69
C LEU A 190 16.36 4.79 15.59
N GLU A 191 15.73 3.70 15.13
CA GLU A 191 14.80 2.87 15.91
C GLU A 191 13.52 3.55 16.40
N VAL A 192 13.17 4.69 15.83
CA VAL A 192 11.94 5.38 16.20
C VAL A 192 10.78 4.66 15.53
N THR A 193 9.81 4.18 16.32
CA THR A 193 8.66 3.43 15.82
C THR A 193 7.35 4.10 16.16
N ARG A 194 6.33 3.83 15.34
CA ARG A 194 4.93 4.18 15.59
C ARG A 194 4.01 3.00 15.28
N PRO A 195 2.88 2.85 15.99
CA PRO A 195 1.91 1.80 15.68
C PRO A 195 1.14 2.12 14.40
N LEU A 196 0.81 1.08 13.63
CA LEU A 196 0.06 1.19 12.39
C LEU A 196 -1.11 0.19 12.37
N ASP A 197 -2.20 0.61 11.74
CA ASP A 197 -3.42 -0.19 11.62
C ASP A 197 -3.27 -1.17 10.45
N VAL A 198 -3.85 -2.37 10.56
CA VAL A 198 -3.85 -3.39 9.50
C VAL A 198 -5.29 -3.76 9.15
N ILE A 199 -5.59 -3.98 7.88
CA ILE A 199 -6.88 -4.49 7.42
C ILE A 199 -6.75 -5.98 7.16
N LYS A 200 -7.59 -6.80 7.78
CA LYS A 200 -7.73 -8.22 7.48
C LYS A 200 -8.83 -8.41 6.45
N PHE A 201 -8.48 -8.96 5.29
CA PHE A 201 -9.40 -9.38 4.25
C PHE A 201 -9.55 -10.91 4.30
N GLN A 202 -10.77 -11.38 4.52
CA GLN A 202 -11.12 -12.79 4.54
C GLN A 202 -12.19 -13.05 3.48
N VAL A 203 -11.96 -14.00 2.57
CA VAL A 203 -13.02 -14.40 1.65
C VAL A 203 -14.09 -15.14 2.44
N ILE A 204 -15.33 -14.75 2.25
CA ILE A 204 -16.50 -15.41 2.82
C ILE A 204 -16.76 -16.64 1.95
N PRO A 205 -16.65 -17.86 2.50
CA PRO A 205 -16.80 -19.08 1.71
C PRO A 205 -18.23 -19.20 1.20
N THR A 206 -18.38 -19.35 -0.12
CA THR A 206 -19.68 -19.64 -0.75
C THR A 206 -20.01 -21.12 -0.63
N ASP A 207 -18.98 -21.98 -0.68
CA ASP A 207 -19.07 -23.43 -0.53
C ASP A 207 -18.30 -23.93 0.68
N LYS A 208 -18.77 -25.03 1.30
CA LYS A 208 -18.18 -25.63 2.51
C LYS A 208 -16.73 -26.12 2.34
N ASN A 209 -16.25 -26.26 1.12
CA ASN A 209 -14.91 -26.77 0.80
C ASN A 209 -13.90 -25.66 0.42
N GLU A 210 -14.31 -24.38 0.39
CA GLU A 210 -13.45 -23.28 -0.04
C GLU A 210 -12.75 -22.61 1.16
N GLU A 211 -11.67 -23.21 1.65
CA GLU A 211 -10.82 -22.57 2.65
C GLU A 211 -9.81 -21.63 1.98
N SER A 212 -10.03 -20.32 2.13
CA SER A 212 -9.07 -19.30 1.71
C SER A 212 -8.31 -18.73 2.90
N LYS A 213 -6.99 -18.61 2.78
CA LYS A 213 -6.16 -17.96 3.79
C LYS A 213 -6.41 -16.44 3.78
N PRO A 214 -6.50 -15.77 4.95
CA PRO A 214 -6.71 -14.32 5.03
C PRO A 214 -5.56 -13.55 4.37
N VAL A 215 -5.86 -12.42 3.75
CA VAL A 215 -4.89 -11.45 3.23
C VAL A 215 -4.89 -10.23 4.14
N TYR A 216 -3.73 -9.62 4.37
CA TYR A 216 -3.60 -8.45 5.21
C TYR A 216 -3.06 -7.28 4.41
N GLY A 217 -3.72 -6.13 4.50
CA GLY A 217 -3.33 -4.89 3.82
C GLY A 217 -3.18 -3.71 4.79
N LEU A 218 -2.54 -2.65 4.31
CA LEU A 218 -2.30 -1.40 5.05
C LEU A 218 -3.03 -0.20 4.44
N VAL A 219 -3.20 -0.18 3.12
CA VAL A 219 -3.80 0.96 2.40
C VAL A 219 -5.30 0.75 2.30
N GLY A 220 -5.72 -0.31 1.62
CA GLY A 220 -7.12 -0.48 1.32
C GLY A 220 -7.43 -1.38 0.13
N LEU A 221 -8.72 -1.38 -0.22
CA LEU A 221 -9.30 -2.14 -1.30
C LEU A 221 -9.94 -1.18 -2.32
N GLU A 222 -9.65 -1.38 -3.60
CA GLU A 222 -10.21 -0.62 -4.71
C GLU A 222 -10.92 -1.54 -5.70
N TRP A 223 -12.12 -1.14 -6.11
CA TRP A 223 -12.96 -1.90 -7.04
C TRP A 223 -13.72 -0.94 -7.96
N GLY A 224 -13.67 -1.17 -9.28
CA GLY A 224 -14.39 -0.35 -10.26
C GLY A 224 -13.55 0.12 -11.44
N ALA A 225 -14.15 0.99 -12.25
CA ALA A 225 -13.63 1.37 -13.56
C ALA A 225 -12.32 2.19 -13.49
N PHE A 226 -12.16 3.05 -12.48
CA PHE A 226 -10.92 3.84 -12.32
C PHE A 226 -9.72 2.98 -11.97
N ARG A 227 -9.92 1.98 -11.11
CA ARG A 227 -8.91 0.98 -10.76
C ARG A 227 -8.49 0.16 -11.99
N ASP A 228 -9.44 -0.27 -12.82
CA ASP A 228 -9.13 -0.99 -14.07
C ASP A 228 -8.38 -0.12 -15.09
N ALA A 229 -8.73 1.16 -15.19
CA ALA A 229 -7.99 2.12 -15.99
C ALA A 229 -6.56 2.30 -15.46
N ASN A 230 -6.37 2.36 -14.15
CA ASN A 230 -5.04 2.45 -13.54
C ASN A 230 -4.20 1.19 -13.80
N ALA A 231 -4.77 -0.01 -13.69
CA ALA A 231 -4.09 -1.28 -13.98
C ALA A 231 -3.62 -1.39 -15.44
N ARG A 232 -4.34 -0.78 -16.39
CA ARG A 232 -3.97 -0.79 -17.82
C ARG A 232 -2.95 0.28 -18.21
N LYS A 233 -2.65 1.23 -17.34
CA LYS A 233 -1.78 2.39 -17.61
C LYS A 233 -0.43 2.01 -18.18
N ASP A 234 0.18 0.95 -17.68
CA ASP A 234 1.51 0.51 -18.15
C ASP A 234 1.47 -0.13 -19.55
N LYS A 235 0.31 -0.55 -20.06
CA LYS A 235 0.15 -0.98 -21.46
C LYS A 235 0.31 0.19 -22.44
N TYR A 236 -0.03 1.40 -21.99
CA TYR A 236 0.05 2.64 -22.77
C TYR A 236 1.42 3.33 -22.67
N TRP A 237 2.51 2.58 -22.44
CA TRP A 237 3.86 3.13 -22.24
C TRP A 237 4.35 4.02 -23.39
N TYR A 238 3.88 3.78 -24.62
CA TYR A 238 4.24 4.53 -25.83
C TYR A 238 3.73 5.98 -25.83
N PHE A 239 2.72 6.30 -25.00
CA PHE A 239 2.21 7.65 -24.82
C PHE A 239 3.05 8.50 -23.83
N GLY A 240 4.13 7.95 -23.26
CA GLY A 240 5.05 8.69 -22.41
C GLY A 240 4.36 9.39 -21.24
N GLY A 241 4.50 10.71 -21.12
CA GLY A 241 3.95 11.51 -20.03
C GLY A 241 2.41 11.59 -19.99
N ILE A 242 1.73 11.33 -21.11
CA ILE A 242 0.26 11.35 -21.19
C ILE A 242 -0.36 9.94 -21.10
N LYS A 243 0.44 8.92 -20.73
CA LYS A 243 -0.06 7.54 -20.62
C LYS A 243 -1.21 7.39 -19.62
N GLY A 244 -1.23 8.20 -18.56
CA GLY A 244 -2.34 8.22 -17.58
C GLY A 244 -3.64 8.64 -18.25
N TYR A 245 -3.63 9.79 -18.94
CA TYR A 245 -4.76 10.30 -19.72
C TYR A 245 -5.22 9.29 -20.79
N ALA A 246 -4.28 8.75 -21.56
CA ALA A 246 -4.56 7.74 -22.58
C ALA A 246 -5.27 6.51 -21.97
N SER A 247 -4.87 6.06 -20.79
CA SER A 247 -5.51 4.93 -20.13
C SER A 247 -6.99 5.17 -19.85
N TYR A 248 -7.35 6.35 -19.34
CA TYR A 248 -8.75 6.72 -19.10
C TYR A 248 -9.53 6.88 -20.41
N LEU A 249 -8.93 7.54 -21.41
CA LEU A 249 -9.52 7.72 -22.73
C LEU A 249 -9.88 6.37 -23.38
N PHE A 250 -8.90 5.46 -23.52
CA PHE A 250 -9.12 4.18 -24.19
C PHE A 250 -9.93 3.20 -23.36
N THR A 251 -9.89 3.29 -22.03
CA THR A 251 -10.77 2.47 -21.17
C THR A 251 -12.21 2.92 -21.32
N GLY A 252 -12.46 4.24 -21.33
CA GLY A 252 -13.80 4.79 -21.58
C GLY A 252 -14.34 4.42 -22.96
N LEU A 253 -13.52 4.49 -24.03
CA LEU A 253 -13.92 4.15 -25.40
C LEU A 253 -14.18 2.64 -25.59
N LYS A 254 -13.35 1.78 -25.01
CA LYS A 254 -13.48 0.33 -25.18
C LYS A 254 -14.77 -0.23 -24.58
N ASP A 255 -15.30 0.46 -23.56
CA ASP A 255 -16.58 0.15 -22.94
C ASP A 255 -17.80 0.78 -23.67
N GLU A 256 -17.63 1.58 -24.73
CA GLU A 256 -18.76 2.15 -25.49
C GLU A 256 -19.65 1.09 -26.16
N SER A 257 -19.10 -0.09 -26.46
CA SER A 257 -19.91 -1.23 -26.96
C SER A 257 -20.75 -1.93 -25.88
N LYS A 258 -20.58 -1.56 -24.59
CA LYS A 258 -21.21 -2.20 -23.41
C LYS A 258 -21.80 -1.24 -22.36
N GLY A 259 -21.79 0.07 -22.60
CA GLY A 259 -22.28 1.09 -21.69
C GLY A 259 -21.17 1.71 -20.85
N VAL A 260 -21.20 3.04 -20.73
CA VAL A 260 -20.20 3.84 -20.01
C VAL A 260 -20.08 3.34 -18.57
N THR A 261 -18.88 2.83 -18.23
CA THR A 261 -18.49 2.26 -16.92
C THR A 261 -19.32 1.05 -16.47
N TRP A 262 -18.70 -0.13 -16.43
CA TRP A 262 -19.32 -1.26 -15.74
C TRP A 262 -19.61 -0.88 -14.28
N LYS A 263 -20.81 -1.21 -13.81
CA LYS A 263 -21.29 -0.83 -12.49
C LYS A 263 -20.90 -1.90 -11.49
N ALA A 264 -20.06 -1.55 -10.54
CA ALA A 264 -19.82 -2.32 -9.33
C ALA A 264 -21.09 -2.26 -8.47
N GLN A 265 -21.76 -3.40 -8.37
CA GLN A 265 -22.97 -3.57 -7.55
C GLN A 265 -22.66 -4.54 -6.43
N ALA A 266 -22.81 -4.11 -5.19
CA ALA A 266 -22.64 -4.96 -4.03
C ALA A 266 -23.62 -4.60 -2.92
N ASN A 267 -24.05 -5.63 -2.19
CA ASN A 267 -24.66 -5.45 -0.89
C ASN A 267 -23.54 -5.38 0.16
N LEU A 268 -23.58 -4.37 1.01
CA LEU A 268 -22.62 -4.15 2.07
C LEU A 268 -23.31 -4.29 3.42
N GLU A 269 -22.73 -5.12 4.28
CA GLU A 269 -23.09 -5.17 5.70
C GLU A 269 -21.93 -4.58 6.49
N TYR A 270 -22.13 -3.51 7.23
CA TYR A 270 -21.04 -2.85 7.96
C TYR A 270 -21.43 -2.52 9.41
N THR A 271 -20.41 -2.34 10.25
CA THR A 271 -20.55 -1.93 11.65
C THR A 271 -19.95 -0.55 11.87
N LYS A 272 -20.54 0.24 12.76
CA LYS A 272 -20.03 1.58 13.10
C LYS A 272 -18.67 1.52 13.82
N PRO A 273 -17.82 2.57 13.70
CA PRO A 273 -16.57 2.65 14.45
C PRO A 273 -16.81 2.59 15.95
N CYS A 274 -15.92 1.91 16.67
CA CYS A 274 -16.01 1.76 18.12
C CYS A 274 -14.67 2.09 18.77
N GLU A 275 -14.70 2.95 19.80
CA GLU A 275 -13.52 3.29 20.62
C GLU A 275 -12.92 2.07 21.32
N GLY A 276 -13.78 1.11 21.66
CA GLY A 276 -13.48 -0.10 22.41
C GLY A 276 -14.66 -0.45 23.31
N CYS A 277 -15.04 -1.71 23.35
CA CYS A 277 -16.17 -2.26 24.11
C CYS A 277 -15.81 -3.70 24.55
N SER A 278 -16.58 -4.31 25.44
CA SER A 278 -16.43 -5.70 25.86
C SER A 278 -16.43 -6.67 24.67
N ASN A 279 -17.31 -6.43 23.68
CA ASN A 279 -17.38 -7.22 22.45
C ASN A 279 -16.18 -6.98 21.52
N CYS A 280 -15.55 -5.81 21.57
CA CYS A 280 -14.32 -5.56 20.81
C CYS A 280 -13.12 -6.20 21.51
N TYR A 281 -13.14 -6.37 22.84
CA TYR A 281 -11.99 -6.83 23.60
C TYR A 281 -11.44 -8.17 23.11
N GLY A 282 -12.28 -9.09 22.61
CA GLY A 282 -11.83 -10.35 22.05
C GLY A 282 -11.05 -10.23 20.72
N ASP A 283 -11.47 -9.31 19.85
CA ASP A 283 -10.91 -9.16 18.48
C ASP A 283 -9.86 -8.06 18.37
N ARG A 284 -10.01 -7.00 19.18
CA ARG A 284 -9.15 -5.81 19.18
C ARG A 284 -8.05 -5.95 20.20
N ILE A 285 -6.94 -6.47 19.71
CA ILE A 285 -5.87 -6.88 20.60
C ILE A 285 -5.11 -5.66 21.20
N ASP A 286 -5.25 -4.50 20.58
CA ASP A 286 -4.74 -3.22 21.07
C ASP A 286 -5.44 -2.70 22.33
N LEU A 287 -6.63 -3.23 22.66
CA LEU A 287 -7.35 -2.93 23.89
C LEU A 287 -6.83 -3.73 25.09
N HIS A 288 -6.07 -4.82 24.85
CA HIS A 288 -5.50 -5.55 25.97
C HIS A 288 -4.40 -4.73 26.62
N PRO A 289 -4.28 -4.79 27.96
CA PRO A 289 -3.13 -4.22 28.60
C PRO A 289 -1.88 -4.87 28.01
N GLU A 290 -1.00 -4.06 27.40
CA GLU A 290 0.34 -4.51 27.08
C GLU A 290 0.91 -5.13 28.37
N LYS A 291 1.09 -6.46 28.38
CA LYS A 291 1.83 -7.12 29.46
C LYS A 291 3.14 -6.37 29.54
N ALA A 292 3.46 -5.85 30.73
CA ALA A 292 4.71 -5.13 30.98
C ALA A 292 5.83 -5.89 30.27
N GLN A 293 6.35 -5.28 29.20
CA GLN A 293 7.31 -5.95 28.33
C GLN A 293 8.40 -6.53 29.22
N SER A 294 8.76 -7.81 29.00
CA SER A 294 10.02 -8.31 29.51
C SER A 294 11.09 -7.32 29.08
N LYS A 295 11.82 -6.77 30.06
CA LYS A 295 12.88 -5.76 29.92
C LYS A 295 13.42 -5.72 28.50
N SER A 296 12.89 -4.77 27.72
CA SER A 296 13.44 -4.47 26.42
C SER A 296 14.83 -3.90 26.66
N TRP A 297 15.86 -4.55 26.13
CA TRP A 297 17.27 -4.23 26.38
C TRP A 297 17.66 -2.77 26.05
N TRP A 298 16.82 -2.04 25.31
CA TRP A 298 16.93 -0.59 25.05
C TRP A 298 16.65 0.32 26.25
N SER A 299 16.14 -0.20 27.39
CA SER A 299 15.90 0.62 28.59
C SER A 299 17.16 1.12 29.31
N VAL A 300 18.35 0.79 28.80
CA VAL A 300 19.65 1.14 29.41
C VAL A 300 20.26 2.42 28.83
N PHE A 301 19.94 2.85 27.60
CA PHE A 301 20.68 3.94 26.94
C PHE A 301 19.85 5.16 26.50
N GLY A 302 18.53 5.12 26.59
CA GLY A 302 17.66 6.28 26.28
C GLY A 302 17.10 6.94 27.53
N LYS A 303 17.21 8.28 27.66
CA LYS A 303 16.37 9.04 28.60
C LYS A 303 14.90 8.77 28.21
N ARG A 304 14.16 8.08 29.09
CA ARG A 304 12.70 7.96 28.98
C ARG A 304 12.10 9.36 28.80
N GLN A 305 11.55 9.66 27.64
CA GLN A 305 10.40 10.56 27.64
C GLN A 305 9.22 9.71 28.14
N PRO A 306 8.56 10.09 29.24
CA PRO A 306 7.30 9.46 29.60
C PRO A 306 6.35 9.69 28.43
N GLY A 307 6.03 8.63 27.69
CA GLY A 307 4.90 8.65 26.77
C GLY A 307 3.66 9.09 27.56
N PRO A 308 2.69 9.75 26.92
CA PRO A 308 1.51 10.26 27.60
C PRO A 308 0.89 9.13 28.42
N THR A 309 0.75 9.36 29.73
CA THR A 309 -0.02 8.52 30.65
C THR A 309 -1.46 8.51 30.19
N THR A 310 -1.79 7.64 29.24
CA THR A 310 -3.18 7.28 28.99
C THR A 310 -3.63 6.48 30.20
N THR A 311 -4.60 7.03 30.93
CA THR A 311 -5.37 6.29 31.92
C THR A 311 -5.86 5.00 31.23
N LYS A 312 -5.29 3.85 31.59
CA LYS A 312 -5.67 2.55 31.00
C LYS A 312 -7.09 2.23 31.48
N TYR A 313 -8.07 2.53 30.64
CA TYR A 313 -9.46 2.15 30.86
C TYR A 313 -9.62 0.64 30.62
N ASP A 314 -10.33 -0.04 31.51
CA ASP A 314 -10.66 -1.45 31.33
C ASP A 314 -11.86 -1.58 30.40
N TYR A 315 -11.59 -1.86 29.12
CA TYR A 315 -12.62 -2.01 28.09
C TYR A 315 -13.43 -3.29 28.22
N SER A 316 -13.04 -4.24 29.08
CA SER A 316 -13.82 -5.47 29.32
C SER A 316 -15.19 -5.18 29.93
N GLN A 317 -15.32 -4.05 30.64
CA GLN A 317 -16.55 -3.64 31.34
C GLN A 317 -17.39 -2.62 30.56
N LYS A 318 -16.84 -2.03 29.49
CA LYS A 318 -17.56 -1.03 28.67
C LYS A 318 -18.49 -1.74 27.68
N VAL A 319 -19.78 -1.75 27.95
CA VAL A 319 -20.78 -2.26 27.02
C VAL A 319 -21.14 -1.16 26.02
N ASN A 320 -21.14 -1.49 24.73
CA ASN A 320 -21.68 -0.65 23.68
C ASN A 320 -22.70 -1.48 22.90
N GLU A 321 -23.96 -1.07 22.93
CA GLU A 321 -25.07 -1.79 22.30
C GLU A 321 -25.05 -1.68 20.77
N GLU A 322 -24.41 -0.63 20.22
CA GLU A 322 -24.21 -0.46 18.77
C GLU A 322 -23.01 -1.27 18.26
N CYS A 323 -22.22 -1.86 19.16
CA CYS A 323 -21.04 -2.66 18.86
C CYS A 323 -21.49 -4.02 18.27
N ASN A 324 -21.09 -4.32 17.02
CA ASN A 324 -21.48 -5.52 16.25
C ASN A 324 -22.93 -5.53 15.70
N VAL A 325 -23.61 -4.39 15.69
CA VAL A 325 -24.86 -4.23 14.94
C VAL A 325 -24.51 -3.95 13.47
N PHE A 326 -24.95 -4.83 12.57
CA PHE A 326 -24.73 -4.68 11.13
C PHE A 326 -25.84 -3.85 10.50
N GLU A 327 -25.45 -2.81 9.76
CA GLU A 327 -26.32 -2.02 8.89
C GLU A 327 -26.10 -2.45 7.43
N ASN A 328 -27.19 -2.54 6.67
CA ASN A 328 -27.16 -2.99 5.28
C ASN A 328 -27.31 -1.81 4.32
N ILE A 329 -26.43 -1.73 3.33
CA ILE A 329 -26.50 -0.73 2.26
C ILE A 329 -26.28 -1.41 0.91
N ASP A 330 -27.20 -1.13 -0.01
CA ASP A 330 -27.06 -1.53 -1.40
C ASP A 330 -26.33 -0.44 -2.19
N VAL A 331 -25.15 -0.77 -2.72
CA VAL A 331 -24.27 0.18 -3.40
C VAL A 331 -24.19 -0.16 -4.87
N LYS A 332 -24.63 0.78 -5.72
CA LYS A 332 -24.51 0.72 -7.17
C LYS A 332 -23.65 1.88 -7.65
N THR A 333 -22.39 1.59 -7.94
CA THR A 333 -21.36 2.62 -8.17
C THR A 333 -20.44 2.22 -9.31
N THR A 334 -19.70 3.20 -9.80
CA THR A 334 -18.66 3.00 -10.82
C THR A 334 -17.28 2.82 -10.21
N ASP A 335 -17.15 3.23 -8.95
CA ASP A 335 -15.91 3.33 -8.21
C ASP A 335 -16.17 3.11 -6.73
N PHE A 336 -15.38 2.22 -6.14
CA PHE A 336 -15.47 1.78 -4.77
C PHE A 336 -14.06 1.77 -4.19
N SER A 337 -13.85 2.45 -3.07
CA SER A 337 -12.58 2.47 -2.35
C SER A 337 -12.82 2.34 -0.85
N LEU A 338 -12.15 1.37 -0.23
CA LEU A 338 -12.16 1.16 1.21
C LEU A 338 -10.75 1.44 1.72
N LEU A 339 -10.56 2.55 2.44
CA LEU A 339 -9.24 3.02 2.85
C LEU A 339 -9.08 3.01 4.38
N SER A 340 -7.87 2.72 4.84
CA SER A 340 -7.51 2.83 6.26
C SER A 340 -7.19 4.27 6.67
N THR A 341 -7.25 4.51 7.97
CA THR A 341 -6.73 5.73 8.62
C THR A 341 -5.25 6.00 8.35
N ASN A 342 -4.46 4.99 7.96
CA ASN A 342 -3.03 5.16 7.68
C ASN A 342 -2.77 6.10 6.50
N VAL A 343 -3.73 6.21 5.58
CA VAL A 343 -3.60 6.97 4.33
C VAL A 343 -4.38 8.28 4.36
N LEU A 344 -5.39 8.39 5.23
CA LEU A 344 -6.36 9.48 5.22
C LEU A 344 -5.90 10.76 5.93
N SER A 345 -4.73 10.76 6.60
CA SER A 345 -4.14 11.92 7.29
C SER A 345 -5.06 12.65 8.30
N VAL A 346 -6.11 11.99 8.82
CA VAL A 346 -7.06 12.55 9.80
C VAL A 346 -6.65 12.16 11.23
N PRO A 347 -6.72 13.07 12.23
CA PRO A 347 -6.35 12.77 13.61
C PRO A 347 -7.14 11.59 14.23
N LYS A 348 -6.40 10.64 14.82
CA LYS A 348 -6.90 9.39 15.40
C LYS A 348 -7.59 9.61 16.76
N LYS A 349 -8.89 9.91 16.78
CA LYS A 349 -9.70 9.72 18.01
C LYS A 349 -10.22 8.30 18.14
N ILE A 350 -10.63 7.71 17.01
CA ILE A 350 -11.24 6.38 16.92
C ILE A 350 -10.66 5.70 15.67
N PRO A 351 -10.22 4.44 15.72
CA PRO A 351 -9.81 3.71 14.53
C PRO A 351 -11.03 3.37 13.65
N TYR A 352 -10.96 3.67 12.36
CA TYR A 352 -12.03 3.40 11.40
C TYR A 352 -11.47 3.08 10.00
N LEU A 353 -12.28 2.36 9.22
CA LEU A 353 -12.19 2.26 7.77
C LEU A 353 -13.13 3.29 7.16
N GLN A 354 -12.69 3.95 6.10
CA GLN A 354 -13.52 4.86 5.33
C GLN A 354 -13.86 4.20 4.01
N LEU A 355 -15.13 3.88 3.83
CA LEU A 355 -15.68 3.56 2.52
C LEU A 355 -15.96 4.88 1.78
N SER A 356 -15.38 5.01 0.60
CA SER A 356 -15.67 6.11 -0.32
C SER A 356 -16.09 5.52 -1.67
N TYR A 357 -17.29 5.86 -2.12
CA TYR A 357 -17.79 5.43 -3.41
C TYR A 357 -18.30 6.59 -4.25
N GLY A 358 -18.08 6.48 -5.56
CA GLY A 358 -18.46 7.47 -6.56
C GLY A 358 -19.94 7.38 -6.94
N PRO A 359 -20.43 8.29 -7.79
CA PRO A 359 -21.79 8.23 -8.31
C PRO A 359 -22.05 6.94 -9.11
N GLY A 360 -23.33 6.56 -9.20
CA GLY A 360 -23.79 5.36 -9.89
C GLY A 360 -23.63 5.40 -11.41
N GLU A 361 -23.45 6.59 -11.99
CA GLU A 361 -23.28 6.82 -13.42
C GLU A 361 -22.29 7.96 -13.66
N PHE A 362 -21.38 7.75 -14.62
CA PHE A 362 -20.52 8.78 -15.20
C PHE A 362 -20.83 8.91 -16.69
N SER A 363 -20.77 10.13 -17.22
CA SER A 363 -20.62 10.32 -18.66
C SER A 363 -19.19 9.99 -19.09
N TYR A 364 -18.95 9.71 -20.37
CA TYR A 364 -17.60 9.43 -20.87
C TYR A 364 -16.65 10.62 -20.60
N GLU A 365 -17.10 11.83 -20.89
CA GLU A 365 -16.30 13.04 -20.67
C GLU A 365 -16.00 13.25 -19.18
N ASP A 366 -16.98 13.00 -18.30
CA ASP A 366 -16.79 13.13 -16.87
C ASP A 366 -15.84 12.05 -16.34
N PHE A 367 -15.91 10.82 -16.84
CA PHE A 367 -14.98 9.74 -16.47
C PHE A 367 -13.53 10.09 -16.82
N VAL A 368 -13.28 10.56 -18.06
CA VAL A 368 -11.93 10.94 -18.50
C VAL A 368 -11.43 12.15 -17.73
N ARG A 369 -12.28 13.16 -17.52
CA ARG A 369 -11.94 14.37 -16.76
C ARG A 369 -11.62 14.04 -15.31
N GLU A 370 -12.47 13.26 -14.66
CA GLU A 370 -12.30 12.82 -13.28
C GLU A 370 -11.04 11.95 -13.12
N GLY A 371 -10.81 11.01 -14.04
CA GLY A 371 -9.63 10.15 -14.02
C GLY A 371 -8.34 10.96 -14.14
N TRP A 372 -8.32 11.97 -15.02
CA TRP A 372 -7.18 12.87 -15.17
C TRP A 372 -6.94 13.75 -13.94
N ARG A 373 -8.00 14.23 -13.28
CA ARG A 373 -7.89 14.99 -12.03
C ARG A 373 -7.26 14.16 -10.91
N ARG A 374 -7.73 12.92 -10.74
CA ARG A 374 -7.20 11.98 -9.73
C ARG A 374 -5.74 11.64 -9.97
N GLU A 375 -5.35 11.49 -11.23
CA GLU A 375 -3.94 11.28 -11.62
C GLU A 375 -3.05 12.47 -11.23
N ASN A 376 -3.59 13.70 -11.22
CA ASN A 376 -2.89 14.90 -10.77
C ASN A 376 -2.95 15.12 -9.25
N GLY A 377 -3.41 14.14 -8.47
CA GLY A 377 -3.44 14.19 -7.01
C GLY A 377 -4.69 14.84 -6.42
N GLU A 378 -5.71 15.13 -7.22
CA GLU A 378 -6.98 15.65 -6.71
C GLU A 378 -7.83 14.53 -6.10
N SER A 379 -8.55 14.85 -5.02
CA SER A 379 -9.50 13.92 -4.40
C SER A 379 -10.71 13.66 -5.33
N PRO A 380 -11.34 12.47 -5.21
CA PRO A 380 -12.55 12.14 -5.96
C PRO A 380 -13.64 13.21 -5.84
N SER A 381 -14.35 13.49 -6.93
CA SER A 381 -15.51 14.38 -6.89
C SER A 381 -16.74 13.68 -6.30
N ARG A 382 -17.41 14.36 -5.34
CA ARG A 382 -18.64 13.92 -4.65
C ARG A 382 -18.60 12.50 -4.06
N PRO A 383 -17.58 12.13 -3.26
CA PRO A 383 -17.55 10.81 -2.63
C PRO A 383 -18.60 10.77 -1.53
N THR A 384 -19.47 9.76 -1.56
CA THR A 384 -20.22 9.42 -0.34
C THR A 384 -19.24 8.70 0.59
N LYS A 385 -19.11 9.19 1.82
CA LYS A 385 -18.16 8.66 2.81
C LYS A 385 -18.92 8.02 3.96
N ILE A 386 -18.58 6.78 4.27
CA ILE A 386 -19.12 6.04 5.41
C ILE A 386 -17.96 5.55 6.26
N LEU A 387 -18.04 5.79 7.56
CA LEU A 387 -17.04 5.33 8.52
C LEU A 387 -17.51 4.01 9.13
N MET A 388 -16.61 3.03 9.24
CA MET A 388 -16.95 1.69 9.69
C MET A 388 -15.78 1.02 10.43
N LYS A 389 -16.07 0.03 11.26
CA LYS A 389 -15.06 -0.85 11.89
C LYS A 389 -14.78 -2.08 11.01
N GLU A 390 -15.85 -2.65 10.49
CA GLU A 390 -15.86 -3.89 9.71
C GLU A 390 -16.88 -3.77 8.59
N VAL A 391 -16.60 -4.36 7.44
CA VAL A 391 -17.53 -4.46 6.31
C VAL A 391 -17.46 -5.82 5.65
N LYS A 392 -18.61 -6.39 5.33
CA LYS A 392 -18.78 -7.55 4.47
C LYS A 392 -19.33 -7.08 3.14
N LEU A 393 -18.58 -7.39 2.08
CA LEU A 393 -18.89 -7.02 0.71
C LEU A 393 -19.42 -8.25 -0.03
N TYR A 394 -20.65 -8.20 -0.51
CA TYR A 394 -21.29 -9.23 -1.33
C TYR A 394 -21.54 -8.69 -2.74
N PRO A 395 -20.65 -8.98 -3.71
CA PRO A 395 -20.84 -8.59 -5.10
C PRO A 395 -22.13 -9.21 -5.66
N LYS A 396 -22.93 -8.43 -6.40
CA LYS A 396 -24.19 -8.88 -7.01
C LYS A 396 -24.01 -9.54 -8.38
N GLU A 397 -22.79 -9.90 -8.73
CA GLU A 397 -22.50 -10.56 -9.99
C GLU A 397 -22.66 -12.07 -9.86
N ASN A 398 -23.46 -12.62 -10.77
CA ASN A 398 -24.05 -13.96 -10.79
C ASN A 398 -25.24 -14.16 -9.83
N SER A 399 -26.34 -13.45 -10.10
CA SER A 399 -27.67 -13.99 -9.80
C SER A 399 -27.91 -15.26 -10.65
N GLN A 400 -27.41 -16.39 -10.19
CA GLN A 400 -28.26 -17.58 -10.12
C GLN A 400 -28.72 -17.66 -8.68
N THR A 401 -30.00 -17.41 -8.45
CA THR A 401 -30.59 -17.73 -7.15
C THR A 401 -30.59 -19.26 -7.00
N PRO A 402 -30.41 -19.83 -5.79
CA PRO A 402 -30.44 -21.28 -5.57
C PRO A 402 -31.74 -21.98 -6.02
N LEU A 403 -32.78 -21.22 -6.38
CA LEU A 403 -34.10 -21.70 -6.79
C LEU A 403 -34.18 -22.07 -8.28
N GLU A 404 -33.28 -21.58 -9.15
CA GLU A 404 -33.35 -21.84 -10.61
C GLU A 404 -32.61 -23.11 -11.06
N LEU A 405 -31.87 -23.78 -10.16
CA LEU A 405 -31.18 -25.05 -10.43
C LEU A 405 -32.11 -26.27 -10.44
N PHE A 406 -33.31 -26.17 -9.84
CA PHE A 406 -34.24 -27.29 -9.75
C PHE A 406 -35.19 -27.42 -10.95
N GLU A 407 -35.43 -26.36 -11.72
CA GLU A 407 -36.32 -26.43 -12.89
C GLU A 407 -35.64 -26.96 -14.16
N ASN A 408 -34.31 -26.82 -14.26
CA ASN A 408 -33.57 -27.18 -15.47
C ASN A 408 -33.21 -28.68 -15.59
N VAL A 409 -33.56 -29.51 -14.60
CA VAL A 409 -33.31 -30.96 -14.64
C VAL A 409 -34.43 -31.73 -15.35
N ASN A 410 -35.64 -31.17 -15.45
CA ASN A 410 -36.82 -31.92 -15.89
C ASN A 410 -37.26 -31.71 -17.35
N SER A 411 -36.51 -30.97 -18.17
CA SER A 411 -36.94 -30.64 -19.55
C SER A 411 -36.12 -31.26 -20.68
N SER A 412 -35.19 -32.18 -20.40
CA SER A 412 -34.30 -32.75 -21.43
C SER A 412 -34.63 -34.21 -21.76
N LEU A 413 -35.69 -34.44 -22.53
CA LEU A 413 -35.90 -35.66 -23.31
C LEU A 413 -36.46 -35.27 -24.69
N GLU A 414 -35.58 -35.06 -25.67
CA GLU A 414 -35.75 -35.49 -27.06
C GLU A 414 -34.45 -35.22 -27.87
N PRO A 415 -34.05 -36.12 -28.80
CA PRO A 415 -32.88 -35.94 -29.64
C PRO A 415 -33.27 -35.45 -31.04
N ASN A 416 -32.54 -34.49 -31.60
CA ASN A 416 -31.96 -34.55 -32.94
C ASN A 416 -31.22 -33.25 -33.28
N GLY A 417 -30.19 -33.41 -34.10
CA GLY A 417 -29.05 -32.51 -34.19
C GLY A 417 -29.24 -31.25 -35.02
N GLU A 418 -28.32 -30.32 -34.80
CA GLU A 418 -27.69 -29.48 -35.82
C GLU A 418 -26.50 -28.76 -35.16
N GLU A 419 -25.33 -28.88 -35.77
CA GLU A 419 -24.11 -28.19 -35.36
C GLU A 419 -24.31 -26.67 -35.47
N THR A 420 -24.41 -25.99 -34.32
CA THR A 420 -24.30 -24.52 -34.29
C THR A 420 -23.31 -24.06 -33.23
N ASN A 421 -22.34 -23.29 -33.72
CA ASN A 421 -21.33 -22.47 -33.04
C ASN A 421 -21.45 -22.33 -31.51
N LYS A 422 -20.52 -22.99 -30.80
CA LYS A 422 -20.11 -22.64 -29.43
C LYS A 422 -19.39 -21.29 -29.43
N ASN A 423 -20.13 -20.19 -29.52
CA ASN A 423 -19.67 -18.91 -29.01
C ASN A 423 -19.95 -18.86 -27.50
N SER A 424 -19.07 -19.51 -26.72
CA SER A 424 -19.02 -19.32 -25.28
C SER A 424 -18.80 -17.83 -25.02
N LYS A 425 -19.82 -17.15 -24.47
CA LYS A 425 -19.67 -15.81 -23.88
C LYS A 425 -18.47 -15.88 -22.94
N LYS A 426 -17.35 -15.24 -23.30
CA LYS A 426 -16.23 -15.02 -22.37
C LYS A 426 -16.80 -14.29 -21.16
N GLU A 427 -16.90 -14.97 -20.02
CA GLU A 427 -17.14 -14.33 -18.74
C GLU A 427 -16.06 -13.26 -18.56
N VAL A 428 -16.50 -12.03 -18.28
CA VAL A 428 -15.56 -10.92 -18.06
C VAL A 428 -15.06 -11.09 -16.64
N GLU A 429 -13.87 -11.68 -16.48
CA GLU A 429 -13.18 -11.76 -15.19
C GLU A 429 -13.03 -10.34 -14.62
N ARG A 430 -13.66 -10.10 -13.47
CA ARG A 430 -13.57 -8.82 -12.74
C ARG A 430 -12.64 -8.99 -11.55
N TRP A 431 -11.90 -7.94 -11.26
CA TRP A 431 -10.82 -7.95 -10.30
C TRP A 431 -10.99 -6.83 -9.26
N ILE A 432 -10.60 -7.13 -8.03
CA ILE A 432 -10.48 -6.20 -6.90
C ILE A 432 -9.00 -5.97 -6.66
N SER A 433 -8.58 -4.73 -6.36
CA SER A 433 -7.19 -4.43 -6.00
C SER A 433 -7.09 -4.31 -4.49
N ILE A 434 -6.18 -5.04 -3.86
CA ILE A 434 -5.82 -4.84 -2.45
C ILE A 434 -4.37 -4.38 -2.42
N ASP A 435 -4.10 -3.16 -1.95
CA ASP A 435 -2.74 -2.58 -1.88
C ASP A 435 -1.92 -2.66 -3.19
N ASN A 436 -2.58 -2.53 -4.36
CA ASN A 436 -2.03 -2.69 -5.72
C ASN A 436 -1.75 -4.15 -6.17
N GLU A 437 -2.34 -5.14 -5.51
CA GLU A 437 -2.38 -6.52 -5.99
C GLU A 437 -3.77 -6.89 -6.49
N ASP A 438 -3.85 -7.56 -7.64
CA ASP A 438 -5.10 -8.00 -8.25
C ASP A 438 -5.61 -9.31 -7.64
N TYR A 439 -6.85 -9.31 -7.18
CA TYR A 439 -7.59 -10.46 -6.66
C TYR A 439 -8.90 -10.64 -7.42
N GLU A 440 -9.35 -11.88 -7.59
CA GLU A 440 -10.67 -12.16 -8.18
C GLU A 440 -11.80 -11.61 -7.29
N VAL A 441 -12.86 -11.10 -7.91
CA VAL A 441 -14.05 -10.64 -7.19
C VAL A 441 -14.74 -11.83 -6.52
N LYS A 442 -14.73 -11.82 -5.18
CA LYS A 442 -15.47 -12.76 -4.32
C LYS A 442 -16.14 -11.99 -3.18
N ALA A 443 -17.03 -12.65 -2.44
CA ALA A 443 -17.55 -12.08 -1.21
C ALA A 443 -16.42 -11.98 -0.17
N VAL A 444 -16.18 -10.79 0.39
CA VAL A 444 -15.02 -10.53 1.26
C VAL A 444 -15.46 -9.77 2.50
N GLN A 445 -14.95 -10.21 3.66
CA GLN A 445 -15.02 -9.51 4.93
C GLN A 445 -13.71 -8.73 5.13
N ALA A 446 -13.82 -7.42 5.33
CA ALA A 446 -12.71 -6.54 5.68
C ALA A 446 -12.87 -6.06 7.13
N LEU A 447 -11.90 -6.38 7.99
CA LEU A 447 -11.87 -6.03 9.40
C LEU A 447 -10.65 -5.17 9.71
N LEU A 448 -10.85 -4.04 10.38
CA LEU A 448 -9.75 -3.22 10.88
C LEU A 448 -9.15 -3.81 12.16
N LEU A 449 -7.84 -3.99 12.16
CA LEU A 449 -7.00 -4.40 13.28
C LEU A 449 -6.11 -3.20 13.69
N PRO A 450 -6.58 -2.35 14.61
CA PRO A 450 -5.87 -1.13 14.97
C PRO A 450 -4.57 -1.40 15.72
N ASN A 451 -3.56 -0.56 15.47
CA ASN A 451 -2.24 -0.57 16.12
C ASN A 451 -1.57 -1.96 16.20
N LEU A 452 -1.83 -2.83 15.22
CA LEU A 452 -1.36 -4.22 15.27
C LEU A 452 0.16 -4.34 15.09
N ILE A 453 0.73 -3.54 14.19
CA ILE A 453 2.15 -3.59 13.84
C ILE A 453 2.85 -2.29 14.25
N LYS A 454 4.17 -2.37 14.41
CA LYS A 454 5.04 -1.19 14.61
C LYS A 454 5.83 -0.94 13.35
N VAL A 455 5.91 0.31 12.90
CA VAL A 455 6.68 0.71 11.71
C VAL A 455 7.68 1.78 12.11
N PHE A 456 8.90 1.71 11.55
CA PHE A 456 9.90 2.76 11.76
C PHE A 456 9.48 4.08 11.12
N CYS A 457 9.65 5.19 11.82
CA CYS A 457 9.29 6.53 11.37
C CYS A 457 10.37 7.56 11.76
N PRO A 458 10.39 8.76 11.17
CA PRO A 458 11.30 9.82 11.59
C PRO A 458 11.05 10.22 13.05
N VAL A 459 12.08 10.74 13.71
CA VAL A 459 12.01 11.27 15.09
C VAL A 459 10.90 12.31 15.25
N ASN A 460 10.73 13.19 14.25
CA ASN A 460 9.74 14.26 14.27
C ASN A 460 8.29 13.78 14.13
N ALA A 461 8.08 12.53 13.67
CA ALA A 461 6.75 11.98 13.40
C ALA A 461 6.07 11.36 14.64
N GLN A 462 6.76 11.24 15.78
CA GLN A 462 6.16 10.74 17.03
C GLN A 462 5.27 11.77 17.75
N ILE A 463 5.33 13.05 17.36
CA ILE A 463 4.70 14.15 18.07
C ILE A 463 3.26 14.41 17.61
N ASN A 464 2.82 13.79 16.50
CA ASN A 464 1.51 14.04 15.87
C ASN A 464 0.50 12.91 16.04
#